data_AF-A0AA38LYC9-F1
#
_entry.id   AF-A0AA38LYC9-F1
#
_cell.length_a   1.000
_cell.length_b   1.000
_cell.length_c   1.000
_cell.angle_alpha   90.00
_cell.angle_beta   90.00
_cell.angle_gamma   90.00
#
_symmetry.space_group_name_H-M   'P 1'
#
loop_
_entity.id
_entity.type
_entity.pdbx_description
1 polymer ?
#
loop_
_entity_poly.entity_id
_entity_poly.type
_entity_poly.pdbx_seq_one_letter_code
_entity_poly.pdbx_strand_id
1 'polypeptide(L)'
;MAIAIRPVVSPALAGCCTIFSVFGVVILVAFGLFYGAHVEALTGSEEDPTDPDAVSRACYVAAAIYAGFIGFCGLQMVVHQRYPRGVQLS
;
A
#
# COMPACT_ATOMS: atom_id res chain seq x y z
N MET A 1 2.90 -12.50 -28.53
CA MET A 1 1.80 -11.56 -28.27
C MET A 1 2.30 -10.53 -27.26
N ALA A 2 2.85 -9.41 -27.73
CA ALA A 2 3.31 -8.35 -26.84
C ALA A 2 2.08 -7.53 -26.43
N ILE A 3 1.65 -7.69 -25.18
CA ILE A 3 0.62 -6.82 -24.60
C ILE A 3 1.26 -5.44 -24.52
N ALA A 4 0.83 -4.52 -25.39
CA ALA A 4 1.31 -3.15 -25.42
C ALA A 4 0.74 -2.38 -24.22
N ILE A 5 1.30 -2.60 -23.03
CA ILE A 5 1.01 -1.76 -21.86
C ILE A 5 1.82 -0.48 -22.03
N ARG A 6 1.19 0.54 -22.63
CA ARG A 6 1.71 1.91 -22.54
C ARG A 6 1.63 2.31 -21.06
N PRO A 7 2.74 2.73 -20.43
CA PRO A 7 2.69 3.17 -19.04
C PRO A 7 1.74 4.37 -18.93
N VAL A 8 0.62 4.18 -18.22
CA VAL A 8 -0.42 5.21 -18.00
C VAL A 8 0.06 6.27 -17.01
N VAL A 9 1.02 5.91 -16.15
CA VAL A 9 1.54 6.76 -15.07
C VAL A 9 3.04 6.95 -15.27
N SER A 10 3.53 8.18 -15.07
CA SER A 10 4.96 8.51 -15.13
C SER A 10 5.76 7.67 -14.12
N PRO A 11 6.96 7.16 -14.47
CA PRO A 11 7.75 6.27 -13.62
C PRO A 11 8.08 6.88 -12.25
N ALA A 12 8.22 8.21 -12.17
CA ALA A 12 8.47 8.92 -10.92
C ALA A 12 7.27 8.88 -9.96
N LEU A 13 6.05 9.04 -10.49
CA LEU A 13 4.81 8.96 -9.69
C LEU A 13 4.52 7.52 -9.26
N ALA A 14 4.72 6.55 -10.17
CA ALA A 14 4.55 5.14 -9.86
C ALA A 14 5.49 4.69 -8.72
N GLY A 15 6.76 5.13 -8.77
CA GLY A 15 7.75 4.85 -7.72
C GLY A 15 7.32 5.37 -6.34
N CYS A 16 6.97 6.66 -6.25
CA CYS A 16 6.50 7.27 -5.01
C CYS A 16 5.27 6.55 -4.43
N CYS A 17 4.29 6.22 -5.28
CA CYS A 17 3.10 5.49 -4.88
C CYS A 17 3.43 4.10 -4.31
N THR A 18 4.33 3.33 -4.94
CA THR A 18 4.78 2.04 -4.37
C THR A 18 5.44 2.19 -3.00
N ILE A 19 6.30 3.19 -2.81
CA ILE A 19 6.99 3.41 -1.52
C ILE A 19 5.97 3.74 -0.43
N PHE A 20 5.07 4.69 -0.70
CA PHE A 20 4.01 5.07 0.24
C PHE A 20 3.10 3.88 0.57
N SER A 21 2.75 3.09 -0.44
CA SER A 21 1.87 1.92 -0.26
C SER A 21 2.55 0.83 0.56
N VAL A 22 3.85 0.59 0.38
CA VAL A 22 4.63 -0.36 1.21
C VAL A 22 4.69 0.11 2.66
N PHE A 23 5.02 1.38 2.90
CA PHE A 23 5.04 1.95 4.25
C PHE A 23 3.66 1.88 4.90
N GLY A 24 2.60 2.19 4.15
CA GLY A 24 1.21 2.07 4.60
C GLY A 24 0.89 0.65 5.06
N VAL A 25 1.13 -0.36 4.23
CA VAL A 25 0.86 -1.76 4.61
C VAL A 25 1.60 -2.16 5.90
N VAL A 26 2.89 -1.82 6.02
CA VAL A 26 3.69 -2.17 7.21
C VAL A 26 3.10 -1.56 8.49
N ILE A 27 2.78 -0.27 8.45
CA ILE A 27 2.24 0.46 9.60
C ILE A 27 0.83 -0.05 9.96
N LEU A 28 -0.04 -0.25 8.96
CA LEU A 28 -1.41 -0.74 9.17
C LEU A 28 -1.47 -2.18 9.68
N VAL A 29 -0.57 -3.05 9.23
CA VAL A 29 -0.45 -4.42 9.77
C VAL A 29 0.06 -4.40 11.20
N ALA A 30 1.05 -3.55 11.52
CA ALA A 30 1.50 -3.38 12.89
C ALA A 30 0.35 -2.91 13.80
N PHE A 31 -0.41 -1.89 13.39
CA PHE A 31 -1.59 -1.43 14.13
C PHE A 31 -2.64 -2.54 14.27
N GLY A 32 -2.94 -3.30 13.20
CA GLY A 32 -3.88 -4.43 13.28
C GLY A 32 -3.49 -5.48 14.32
N LEU A 33 -2.19 -5.82 14.41
CA LEU A 33 -1.67 -6.74 15.43
C LEU A 33 -1.74 -6.14 16.84
N PHE A 34 -1.43 -4.86 16.98
CA PHE A 34 -1.50 -4.17 18.27
C PHE A 34 -2.94 -4.04 18.79
N TYR A 35 -3.91 -3.69 17.94
CA TYR A 35 -5.33 -3.65 18.33
C TYR A 35 -5.86 -5.06 18.65
N GLY A 36 -5.43 -6.10 17.93
CA GLY A 36 -5.80 -7.49 18.22
C GLY A 36 -5.20 -8.04 19.52
N ALA A 37 -4.08 -7.48 19.99
CA ALA A 37 -3.45 -7.84 21.25
C ALA A 37 -4.02 -7.08 22.47
N HIS A 38 -5.00 -6.18 22.28
CA HIS A 38 -5.59 -5.36 23.35
C HIS A 38 -4.55 -4.71 24.28
N VAL A 39 -3.44 -4.20 23.72
CA VAL A 39 -2.45 -3.50 24.52
C VAL A 39 -3.05 -2.20 25.09
N GLU A 40 -3.06 -2.08 26.42
CA GLU A 40 -3.60 -0.92 27.17
C GLU A 40 -3.02 0.43 26.72
N ALA A 41 -1.86 0.45 26.05
CA ALA A 41 -1.27 1.66 25.47
C ALA A 41 -2.06 2.27 24.30
N LEU A 42 -2.99 1.53 23.68
CA LEU A 42 -3.82 1.97 22.54
C LEU A 42 -5.32 1.87 22.81
N THR A 43 -5.74 1.39 23.99
CA THR A 43 -7.15 1.25 24.41
C THR A 43 -7.40 1.80 25.81
N GLY A 44 -6.42 2.51 26.39
CA GLY A 44 -6.43 3.00 27.76
C GLY A 44 -6.77 4.48 27.91
N SER A 45 -7.11 5.19 26.83
CA SER A 45 -7.44 6.61 26.84
C SER A 45 -8.96 6.82 26.78
N GLU A 46 -9.47 7.83 27.46
CA GLU A 46 -10.92 8.07 27.63
C GLU A 46 -11.65 8.46 26.33
N GLU A 47 -10.90 8.73 25.24
CA GLU A 47 -11.38 8.93 23.87
C GLU A 47 -11.25 7.70 22.96
N ASP A 48 -10.91 6.52 23.51
CA ASP A 48 -10.72 5.33 22.70
C ASP A 48 -12.04 4.80 22.09
N PRO A 49 -11.99 4.28 20.85
CA PRO A 49 -13.15 3.72 20.18
C PRO A 49 -13.72 2.54 20.98
N THR A 50 -15.04 2.54 21.16
CA THR A 50 -15.79 1.56 21.97
C THR A 50 -15.53 0.09 21.58
N ASP A 51 -15.08 -0.16 20.34
CA ASP A 51 -14.80 -1.48 19.79
C ASP A 51 -13.41 -1.52 19.11
N PRO A 52 -12.33 -1.92 19.81
CA PRO A 52 -10.99 -2.06 19.22
C PRO A 52 -10.94 -3.09 18.08
N ASP A 53 -11.84 -4.08 18.10
CA ASP A 53 -12.04 -5.05 17.02
C ASP A 53 -12.56 -4.41 15.72
N ALA A 54 -13.34 -3.33 15.80
CA ALA A 54 -13.80 -2.63 14.61
C ALA A 54 -12.65 -1.87 13.94
N VAL A 55 -11.75 -1.30 14.74
CA VAL A 55 -10.56 -0.58 14.25
C VAL A 55 -9.56 -1.54 13.62
N SER A 56 -9.30 -2.69 14.26
CA SER A 56 -8.40 -3.71 13.71
C SER A 56 -8.88 -4.18 12.32
N ARG A 57 -10.18 -4.44 12.18
CA ARG A 57 -10.81 -4.80 10.89
C ARG A 57 -10.65 -3.68 9.85
N ALA A 58 -10.87 -2.42 10.23
CA ALA A 58 -10.66 -1.29 9.32
C ALA A 58 -9.20 -1.20 8.85
N CYS A 59 -8.23 -1.39 9.76
CA CYS A 59 -6.81 -1.42 9.42
C CYS A 59 -6.47 -2.55 8.45
N TYR A 60 -7.02 -3.75 8.64
CA TYR A 60 -6.82 -4.87 7.72
C TYR A 60 -7.41 -4.61 6.33
N VAL A 61 -8.60 -4.01 6.26
CA VAL A 61 -9.21 -3.62 4.98
C VAL A 61 -8.36 -2.57 4.26
N ALA A 62 -7.88 -1.55 4.99
CA ALA A 62 -7.00 -0.54 4.42
C ALA A 62 -5.64 -1.13 3.97
N ALA A 63 -5.06 -2.06 4.73
CA ALA A 63 -3.85 -2.79 4.32
C ALA A 63 -4.06 -3.59 3.03
N ALA A 64 -5.23 -4.22 2.85
CA ALA A 64 -5.58 -4.93 1.62
C ALA A 64 -5.67 -3.99 0.40
N ILE A 65 -6.22 -2.78 0.58
CA ILE A 65 -6.28 -1.77 -0.49
C ILE A 65 -4.87 -1.33 -0.89
N TYR A 66 -4.00 -1.01 0.08
CA TYR A 66 -2.61 -0.65 -0.21
C TYR A 66 -1.82 -1.82 -0.83
N ALA A 67 -2.10 -3.07 -0.46
CA ALA A 67 -1.51 -4.23 -1.13
C ALA A 67 -1.92 -4.31 -2.62
N GLY A 68 -3.18 -3.99 -2.94
CA GLY A 68 -3.66 -3.83 -4.31
C GLY A 68 -2.92 -2.74 -5.10
N PHE A 69 -2.67 -1.59 -4.47
CA PHE A 69 -1.87 -0.50 -5.06
C PHE A 69 -0.41 -0.90 -5.29
N ILE A 70 0.21 -1.65 -4.37
CA ILE A 70 1.56 -2.20 -4.57
C ILE A 70 1.58 -3.12 -5.79
N GLY A 71 0.59 -3.99 -5.94
CA GLY A 71 0.46 -4.87 -7.11
C GLY A 71 0.33 -4.06 -8.40
N PHE A 72 -0.59 -3.12 -8.45
CA PHE A 72 -0.84 -2.31 -9.65
C PHE A 72 0.36 -1.42 -10.03
N CYS A 73 0.87 -0.61 -9.10
CA CYS A 73 2.02 0.27 -9.34
C CYS A 73 3.33 -0.51 -9.52
N GLY A 74 3.49 -1.65 -8.83
CA GLY A 74 4.63 -2.53 -8.97
C GLY A 74 4.70 -3.21 -10.35
N LEU A 75 3.57 -3.71 -10.86
CA LEU A 75 3.51 -4.25 -12.23
C LEU A 75 3.84 -3.17 -13.27
N GLN A 76 3.34 -1.94 -13.08
CA GLN A 76 3.67 -0.82 -13.97
C GLN A 76 5.17 -0.51 -13.94
N MET A 77 5.81 -0.48 -12.77
CA MET A 77 7.25 -0.27 -12.65
C MET A 77 8.05 -1.40 -13.31
N VAL A 78 7.68 -2.66 -13.11
CA VAL A 78 8.35 -3.81 -13.70
C VAL A 78 8.24 -3.77 -15.23
N VAL A 79 7.06 -3.48 -15.78
CA VAL A 79 6.89 -3.29 -17.23
C VAL A 79 7.77 -2.13 -17.71
N HIS A 80 7.82 -1.02 -16.98
CA HIS A 80 8.65 0.14 -17.32
C HIS A 80 10.16 -0.16 -17.32
N GLN A 81 10.62 -1.06 -16.45
CA GLN A 81 12.01 -1.53 -16.43
C GLN A 81 12.31 -2.58 -17.50
N ARG A 82 11.30 -3.33 -17.95
CA ARG A 82 11.41 -4.35 -19.00
C ARG A 82 11.27 -3.78 -20.42
N TYR A 83 10.75 -2.56 -20.59
CA TYR A 83 10.88 -1.82 -21.84
C TYR A 83 12.36 -1.42 -22.04
N PRO A 84 13.07 -2.01 -23.02
CA PRO A 84 14.46 -1.65 -23.29
C PRO A 84 14.53 -0.18 -23.68
N ARG A 85 15.64 0.45 -23.28
CA ARG A 85 16.02 1.87 -23.39
C ARG A 85 16.15 2.36 -24.86
N GLY A 86 15.19 2.06 -25.72
CA GLY A 86 15.18 2.46 -27.13
C GLY A 86 14.51 3.80 -27.39
N VAL A 87 13.63 4.27 -26.53
CA VAL A 87 12.90 5.54 -26.72
C VAL A 87 12.65 6.19 -25.36
N GLN A 88 13.61 7.00 -24.91
CA GLN A 88 13.30 8.17 -24.08
C GLN A 88 12.40 9.07 -24.93
N LEU A 89 11.22 9.45 -24.43
CA LEU A 89 10.57 10.67 -24.88
C LEU A 89 10.21 11.52 -23.66
N SER A 90 11.02 12.59 -23.54
CA SER A 90 10.88 13.87 -22.83
C SER A 90 10.68 13.86 -21.32
#